data_AF-A0A7W7T527-F1
#
_entry.id   AF-A0A7W7T527-F1
#
_cell.length_a   1.000
_cell.length_b   1.000
_cell.length_c   1.000
_cell.angle_alpha   90.00
_cell.angle_beta   90.00
_cell.angle_gamma   90.00
#
_symmetry.space_group_name_H-M   'P 1'
#
loop_
_entity.id
_entity.type
_entity.pdbx_description
1 polymer ?
#
loop_
_entity_poly.entity_id
_entity_poly.type
_entity_poly.pdbx_seq_one_letter_code
_entity_poly.pdbx_strand_id
1 'polypeptide(L)'
;MQQKPLRLAISGTYSTGKSTTTEALSVATGIPRTHAKTSREILMDIVPGKQVQELSAMELVKLGLRRFEERVQNESVDGSFISDGSVVHEWVYGEARMRVGINPGASLPLRLVKTVVGAPVRRFYQQYMDVYGQLTKDRAKRLYDAYVHLPVEFDMESDGHRPVSEKFRRLSDDLLLASLEEMGLPYHVVGGSVAERLEKIVALFDLRLVMPLDEAIGIARSRVKAAIDVLHDDDRFHEARRRKSLRTRVAYALRY
;
A
#
# COMPACT_ATOMS: atom_id res chain seq x y z
N MET A 1 -34.34 10.40 7.32
CA MET A 1 -33.69 9.13 6.94
C MET A 1 -32.21 9.27 7.25
N GLN A 2 -31.62 8.38 8.07
CA GLN A 2 -30.16 8.34 8.22
C GLN A 2 -29.57 7.80 6.92
N GLN A 3 -28.60 8.51 6.33
CA GLN A 3 -27.83 7.98 5.20
C GLN A 3 -27.18 6.66 5.63
N LYS A 4 -27.24 5.64 4.76
CA LYS A 4 -26.52 4.39 4.97
C LYS A 4 -25.03 4.71 5.19
N PRO A 5 -24.35 4.07 6.15
CA PRO A 5 -22.92 4.28 6.32
C PRO A 5 -22.17 3.94 5.04
N LEU A 6 -21.23 4.80 4.64
CA LEU A 6 -20.40 4.67 3.45
C LEU A 6 -18.99 4.22 3.84
N ARG A 7 -18.57 3.07 3.32
CA ARG A 7 -17.23 2.52 3.54
C ARG A 7 -16.47 2.54 2.22
N LEU A 8 -15.74 3.64 1.99
CA LEU A 8 -15.07 3.90 0.72
C LEU A 8 -13.57 3.61 0.83
N ALA A 9 -13.02 2.82 -0.09
CA ALA A 9 -11.58 2.60 -0.19
C ALA A 9 -10.96 3.42 -1.32
N ILE A 10 -9.90 4.18 -1.02
CA ILE A 10 -9.12 4.90 -2.02
C ILE A 10 -7.86 4.09 -2.33
N SER A 11 -7.84 3.45 -3.49
CA SER A 11 -6.76 2.59 -3.96
C SER A 11 -5.80 3.31 -4.91
N GLY A 12 -4.62 2.70 -5.10
CA GLY A 12 -3.57 3.22 -5.98
C GLY A 12 -2.19 2.88 -5.42
N THR A 13 -1.17 2.97 -6.27
CA THR A 13 0.19 2.57 -5.90
C THR A 13 0.95 3.67 -5.15
N TYR A 14 2.21 3.42 -4.79
CA TYR A 14 3.04 4.42 -4.13
C TYR A 14 3.14 5.70 -4.96
N SER A 15 3.16 6.83 -4.27
CA SER A 15 3.28 8.15 -4.87
C SER A 15 2.14 8.55 -5.80
N THR A 16 0.95 7.94 -5.75
CA THR A 16 -0.21 8.42 -6.52
C THR A 16 -1.01 9.52 -5.80
N GLY A 17 -0.59 9.96 -4.61
CA GLY A 17 -1.27 11.03 -3.85
C GLY A 17 -2.41 10.58 -2.93
N LYS A 18 -2.59 9.26 -2.72
CA LYS A 18 -3.67 8.69 -1.87
C LYS A 18 -3.80 9.33 -0.49
N SER A 19 -2.70 9.45 0.26
CA SER A 19 -2.76 9.93 1.64
C SER A 19 -3.23 11.38 1.71
N THR A 20 -2.82 12.22 0.77
CA THR A 20 -3.33 13.59 0.65
C THR A 20 -4.79 13.62 0.21
N THR A 21 -5.19 12.82 -0.77
CA THR A 21 -6.59 12.75 -1.24
C THR A 21 -7.53 12.25 -0.14
N THR A 22 -7.16 11.20 0.58
CA THR A 22 -7.97 10.61 1.66
C THR A 22 -8.08 11.54 2.86
N GLU A 23 -6.98 12.18 3.26
CA GLU A 23 -6.98 13.17 4.35
C GLU A 23 -7.85 14.38 3.99
N ALA A 24 -7.69 14.93 2.78
CA ALA A 24 -8.50 16.05 2.32
C ALA A 24 -9.98 15.69 2.22
N LEU A 25 -10.32 14.50 1.71
CA LEU A 25 -11.71 14.04 1.63
C LEU A 25 -12.33 13.88 3.02
N SER A 26 -11.57 13.33 3.97
CA SER A 26 -12.01 13.18 5.36
C SER A 26 -12.27 14.53 6.03
N VAL A 27 -11.35 15.48 5.87
CA VAL A 27 -11.50 16.85 6.39
C VAL A 27 -12.69 17.56 5.74
N ALA A 28 -12.85 17.44 4.42
CA ALA A 28 -13.90 18.11 3.65
C ALA A 28 -15.31 17.59 3.97
N THR A 29 -15.45 16.31 4.33
CA THR A 29 -16.76 15.64 4.54
C THR A 29 -17.08 15.36 6.01
N GLY A 30 -16.07 15.40 6.88
CA GLY A 30 -16.18 14.94 8.27
C GLY A 30 -16.22 13.42 8.43
N ILE A 31 -16.13 12.64 7.34
CA ILE A 31 -16.09 11.18 7.41
C ILE A 31 -14.70 10.75 7.93
N PRO A 32 -14.62 9.91 8.99
CA PRO A 32 -13.34 9.47 9.54
C PRO A 32 -12.44 8.78 8.50
N ARG A 33 -11.16 9.14 8.50
CA ARG A 33 -10.13 8.44 7.72
C ARG A 33 -9.53 7.30 8.53
N THR A 34 -9.32 6.16 7.89
CA THR A 34 -8.57 5.01 8.41
C THR A 34 -7.41 4.66 7.47
N HIS A 35 -6.33 4.13 8.03
CA HIS A 35 -5.15 3.68 7.28
C HIS A 35 -4.39 2.63 8.09
N ALA A 36 -3.54 1.86 7.43
CA ALA A 36 -2.55 1.04 8.12
C ALA A 36 -1.22 1.80 8.18
N LYS A 37 -0.44 1.60 9.26
CA LYS A 37 0.95 2.05 9.38
C LYS A 37 1.73 1.71 8.12
N THR A 38 2.70 2.54 7.78
CA THR A 38 3.63 2.30 6.68
C THR A 38 4.48 1.05 6.96
N SER A 39 5.04 0.46 5.89
CA SER A 39 5.97 -0.66 6.05
C SER A 39 7.17 -0.30 6.93
N ARG A 40 7.62 0.96 6.91
CA ARG A 40 8.74 1.44 7.74
C ARG A 40 8.38 1.37 9.23
N GLU A 41 7.20 1.86 9.58
CA GLU A 41 6.72 1.85 10.97
C GLU A 41 6.58 0.44 11.52
N ILE A 42 5.99 -0.47 10.74
CA ILE A 42 5.81 -1.85 11.17
C ILE A 42 7.16 -2.56 11.31
N LEU A 43 8.11 -2.31 10.41
CA LEU A 43 9.43 -2.93 10.47
C LEU A 43 10.21 -2.59 11.74
N MET A 44 9.99 -1.40 12.33
CA MET A 44 10.59 -1.05 13.60
C MET A 44 10.18 -2.02 14.71
N ASP A 45 8.95 -2.53 14.67
CA ASP A 45 8.43 -3.46 15.66
C ASP A 45 8.81 -4.92 15.34
N ILE A 46 8.69 -5.32 14.07
CA ILE A 46 8.77 -6.74 13.72
C ILE A 46 10.16 -7.25 13.34
N VAL A 47 11.03 -6.40 12.78
CA VAL A 47 12.39 -6.73 12.30
C VAL A 47 13.28 -5.47 12.36
N PRO A 48 13.63 -4.98 13.57
CA PRO A 48 14.37 -3.73 13.73
C PRO A 48 15.73 -3.78 13.03
N GLY A 49 16.10 -2.67 12.36
CA GLY A 49 17.38 -2.54 11.66
C GLY A 49 17.37 -2.95 10.19
N LYS A 50 16.30 -3.57 9.68
CA LYS A 50 16.16 -3.92 8.26
C LYS A 50 15.24 -2.96 7.49
N GLN A 51 15.59 -2.73 6.24
CA GLN A 51 14.75 -2.06 5.26
C GLN A 51 13.95 -3.10 4.46
N VAL A 52 12.88 -2.66 3.79
CA VAL A 52 11.96 -3.54 3.04
C VAL A 52 12.69 -4.42 2.02
N GLN A 53 13.70 -3.89 1.35
CA GLN A 53 14.50 -4.61 0.35
C GLN A 53 15.48 -5.63 0.95
N GLU A 54 15.68 -5.63 2.26
CA GLU A 54 16.57 -6.57 2.98
C GLU A 54 15.78 -7.73 3.63
N LEU A 55 14.47 -7.79 3.45
CA LEU A 55 13.59 -8.77 4.09
C LEU A 55 13.56 -10.08 3.33
N SER A 56 13.82 -11.18 4.04
CA SER A 56 13.58 -12.52 3.50
C SER A 56 12.10 -12.74 3.15
N ALA A 57 11.80 -13.77 2.37
CA ALA A 57 10.43 -14.10 1.99
C ALA A 57 9.49 -14.27 3.20
N MET A 58 9.96 -14.90 4.29
CA MET A 58 9.17 -15.05 5.52
C MET A 58 8.99 -13.74 6.29
N GLU A 59 9.97 -12.84 6.25
CA GLU A 59 9.84 -11.51 6.85
C GLU A 59 8.88 -10.61 6.05
N LEU A 60 8.82 -10.78 4.73
CA LEU A 60 7.80 -10.15 3.88
C LEU A 60 6.41 -10.69 4.18
N VAL A 61 6.26 -12.00 4.37
CA VAL A 61 5.01 -12.62 4.83
C VAL A 61 4.59 -12.06 6.19
N LYS A 62 5.51 -12.01 7.17
CA LYS A 62 5.26 -11.41 8.49
C LYS A 62 4.81 -9.96 8.38
N LEU A 63 5.46 -9.16 7.54
CA LEU A 63 5.10 -7.77 7.27
C LEU A 63 3.69 -7.65 6.68
N GLY A 64 3.35 -8.48 5.69
CA GLY A 64 2.03 -8.51 5.07
C GLY A 64 0.94 -8.88 6.08
N LEU A 65 1.14 -9.92 6.87
CA LEU A 65 0.20 -10.35 7.90
C LEU A 65 0.00 -9.29 9.00
N ARG A 66 1.08 -8.62 9.43
CA ARG A 66 0.97 -7.54 10.42
C ARG A 66 0.21 -6.33 9.88
N ARG A 67 0.43 -5.96 8.60
CA ARG A 67 -0.36 -4.91 7.94
C ARG A 67 -1.82 -5.29 7.80
N PHE A 68 -2.10 -6.55 7.47
CA PHE A 68 -3.47 -7.08 7.38
C PHE A 68 -4.18 -7.03 8.73
N GLU A 69 -3.55 -7.52 9.80
CA GLU A 69 -4.07 -7.47 11.18
C GLU A 69 -4.44 -6.05 11.59
N GLU A 70 -3.51 -5.11 11.42
CA GLU A 70 -3.71 -3.72 11.81
C GLU A 70 -4.86 -3.07 11.03
N ARG A 71 -4.94 -3.34 9.72
CA ARG A 71 -6.03 -2.85 8.90
C ARG A 71 -7.38 -3.44 9.32
N VAL A 72 -7.43 -4.73 9.65
CA VAL A 72 -8.64 -5.37 10.18
C VAL A 72 -9.12 -4.61 11.42
N GLN A 73 -8.22 -4.28 12.34
CA GLN A 73 -8.55 -3.52 13.53
C GLN A 73 -9.05 -2.10 13.20
N ASN A 74 -8.31 -1.36 12.36
CA ASN A 74 -8.62 0.04 12.04
C ASN A 74 -9.88 0.21 11.18
N GLU A 75 -10.32 -0.84 10.48
CA GLU A 75 -11.54 -0.85 9.66
C GLU A 75 -12.73 -1.50 10.37
N SER A 76 -12.57 -1.93 11.63
CA SER A 76 -13.66 -2.49 12.45
C SER A 76 -14.48 -1.41 13.17
N VAL A 77 -14.50 -0.19 12.62
CA VAL A 77 -15.26 0.93 13.16
C VAL A 77 -16.72 0.88 12.68
N ASP A 78 -17.62 1.30 13.55
CA ASP A 78 -19.03 1.49 13.18
C ASP A 78 -19.22 2.74 12.33
N GLY A 79 -20.18 2.69 11.41
CA GLY A 79 -20.51 3.83 10.56
C GLY A 79 -19.66 3.96 9.28
N SER A 80 -19.58 5.20 8.78
CA SER A 80 -18.87 5.56 7.55
C SER A 80 -17.37 5.74 7.80
N PHE A 81 -16.54 5.37 6.82
CA PHE A 81 -15.12 5.70 6.84
C PHE A 81 -14.53 5.80 5.43
N ILE A 82 -13.41 6.51 5.32
CA ILE A 82 -12.56 6.58 4.13
C ILE A 82 -11.26 5.82 4.43
N SER A 83 -11.00 4.74 3.70
CA SER A 83 -9.77 3.96 3.85
C SER A 83 -8.68 4.44 2.88
N ASP A 84 -7.50 4.76 3.42
CA ASP A 84 -6.28 4.98 2.63
C ASP A 84 -5.66 3.62 2.28
N GLY A 85 -5.80 3.27 1.00
CA GLY A 85 -5.61 1.91 0.53
C GLY A 85 -6.77 1.01 0.94
N SER A 86 -6.53 -0.28 0.86
CA SER A 86 -7.49 -1.31 1.19
C SER A 86 -6.77 -2.58 1.60
N VAL A 87 -7.51 -3.53 2.17
CA VAL A 87 -6.97 -4.82 2.58
C VAL A 87 -6.37 -5.62 1.42
N VAL A 88 -6.81 -5.36 0.19
CA VAL A 88 -6.27 -5.98 -1.02
C VAL A 88 -4.86 -5.47 -1.36
N HIS A 89 -4.48 -4.25 -0.94
CA HIS A 89 -3.12 -3.74 -1.18
C HIS A 89 -2.06 -4.61 -0.51
N GLU A 90 -2.42 -5.20 0.64
CA GLU A 90 -1.50 -6.03 1.43
C GLU A 90 -1.14 -7.32 0.71
N TRP A 91 -2.07 -7.85 -0.09
CA TRP A 91 -1.83 -8.98 -0.98
C TRP A 91 -1.13 -8.55 -2.29
N VAL A 92 -1.62 -7.49 -2.94
CA VAL A 92 -1.11 -7.04 -4.26
C VAL A 92 0.40 -6.79 -4.22
N TYR A 93 0.91 -6.13 -3.18
CA TYR A 93 2.35 -5.89 -3.11
C TYR A 93 3.17 -7.17 -2.93
N GLY A 94 2.64 -8.17 -2.20
CA GLY A 94 3.26 -9.49 -2.11
C GLY A 94 3.29 -10.20 -3.46
N GLU A 95 2.15 -10.20 -4.15
CA GLU A 95 1.99 -10.85 -5.46
C GLU A 95 2.88 -10.20 -6.53
N ALA A 96 2.93 -8.86 -6.57
CA ALA A 96 3.82 -8.12 -7.45
C ALA A 96 5.30 -8.48 -7.21
N ARG A 97 5.71 -8.68 -5.93
CA ARG A 97 7.10 -9.06 -5.60
C ARG A 97 7.42 -10.47 -6.09
N MET A 98 6.47 -11.39 -5.98
CA MET A 98 6.62 -12.76 -6.49
C MET A 98 6.77 -12.80 -8.01
N ARG A 99 6.05 -11.93 -8.74
CA ARG A 99 6.08 -11.87 -10.21
C ARG A 99 7.29 -11.17 -10.80
N VAL A 100 7.73 -10.05 -10.23
CA VAL A 100 8.94 -9.34 -10.70
C VAL A 100 10.22 -10.14 -10.39
N GLY A 101 10.14 -11.06 -9.44
CA GLY A 101 11.29 -11.80 -8.92
C GLY A 101 12.12 -10.91 -8.00
N ILE A 102 12.72 -11.52 -6.97
CA ILE A 102 13.45 -10.80 -5.93
C ILE A 102 14.79 -10.22 -6.46
N ASN A 103 15.28 -10.65 -7.64
CA ASN A 103 16.57 -10.21 -8.16
C ASN A 103 16.66 -10.19 -9.71
N PRO A 104 16.63 -9.00 -10.35
CA PRO A 104 16.75 -8.89 -11.81
C PRO A 104 18.18 -9.12 -12.36
N GLY A 105 19.21 -9.21 -11.51
CA GLY A 105 20.63 -9.17 -11.94
C GLY A 105 21.42 -10.51 -11.99
N ALA A 106 20.79 -11.67 -11.83
CA ALA A 106 21.50 -12.96 -11.83
C ALA A 106 21.75 -13.53 -13.26
N SER A 107 22.90 -14.17 -13.46
CA SER A 107 23.29 -14.80 -14.74
C SER A 107 22.38 -15.98 -15.13
N LEU A 108 22.15 -16.14 -16.44
CA LEU A 108 21.23 -17.11 -17.06
C LEU A 108 21.37 -18.57 -16.55
N PRO A 109 22.57 -19.14 -16.38
CA PRO A 109 22.72 -20.53 -15.92
C PRO A 109 22.32 -20.72 -14.44
N LEU A 110 22.67 -19.76 -13.57
CA LEU A 110 22.28 -19.75 -12.16
C LEU A 110 20.77 -19.59 -11.97
N ARG A 111 20.11 -18.84 -12.87
CA ARG A 111 18.64 -18.72 -12.90
C ARG A 111 17.98 -20.06 -13.18
N LEU A 112 18.49 -20.85 -14.12
CA LEU A 112 17.89 -22.14 -14.49
C LEU A 112 17.97 -23.16 -13.35
N VAL A 113 19.14 -23.29 -12.71
CA VAL A 113 19.36 -24.22 -11.58
C VAL A 113 18.52 -23.82 -10.36
N LYS A 114 18.48 -22.52 -10.00
CA LYS A 114 17.63 -22.03 -8.90
C LYS A 114 16.14 -22.22 -9.17
N THR A 115 15.72 -22.14 -10.44
CA THR A 115 14.32 -22.32 -10.84
C THR A 115 13.86 -23.77 -10.62
N VAL A 116 14.69 -24.76 -10.94
CA VAL A 116 14.35 -26.19 -10.78
C VAL A 116 14.38 -26.60 -9.31
N VAL A 117 15.44 -26.27 -8.56
CA VAL A 117 15.58 -26.63 -7.14
C VAL A 117 14.58 -25.85 -6.26
N GLY A 118 14.22 -24.62 -6.65
CA GLY A 118 13.27 -23.79 -5.95
C GLY A 118 11.79 -24.02 -6.32
N ALA A 119 11.48 -24.92 -7.27
CA ALA A 119 10.12 -25.08 -7.79
C ALA A 119 9.08 -25.50 -6.72
N PRO A 120 9.36 -26.48 -5.82
CA PRO A 120 8.40 -26.85 -4.77
C PRO A 120 8.15 -25.70 -3.78
N VAL A 121 9.21 -24.98 -3.43
CA VAL A 121 9.13 -23.81 -2.54
C VAL A 121 8.32 -22.69 -3.19
N ARG A 122 8.58 -22.38 -4.46
CA ARG A 122 7.80 -21.40 -5.22
C ARG A 122 6.32 -21.78 -5.31
N ARG A 123 6.02 -23.06 -5.51
CA ARG A 123 4.64 -23.55 -5.53
C ARG A 123 3.93 -23.35 -4.18
N PHE A 124 4.61 -23.64 -3.07
CA PHE A 124 4.08 -23.38 -1.74
C PHE A 124 3.77 -21.88 -1.54
N TYR A 125 4.72 -20.99 -1.90
CA TYR A 125 4.48 -19.55 -1.80
C TYR A 125 3.34 -19.08 -2.70
N GLN A 126 3.21 -19.63 -3.91
CA GLN A 126 2.08 -19.31 -4.78
C GLN A 126 0.76 -19.71 -4.13
N GLN A 127 0.65 -20.95 -3.63
CA GLN A 127 -0.55 -21.40 -2.92
C GLN A 127 -0.87 -20.54 -1.69
N TYR A 128 0.15 -20.14 -0.93
CA TYR A 128 -0.01 -19.20 0.18
C TYR A 128 -0.56 -17.86 -0.30
N MET A 129 0.01 -17.29 -1.36
CA MET A 129 -0.43 -16.01 -1.93
C MET A 129 -1.84 -16.12 -2.50
N ASP A 130 -2.22 -17.25 -3.10
CA ASP A 130 -3.57 -17.47 -3.63
C ASP A 130 -4.60 -17.46 -2.49
N VAL A 131 -4.33 -18.20 -1.40
CA VAL A 131 -5.19 -18.22 -0.19
C VAL A 131 -5.25 -16.84 0.46
N TYR A 132 -4.11 -16.15 0.58
CA TYR A 132 -4.07 -14.81 1.15
C TYR A 132 -4.86 -13.80 0.31
N GLY A 133 -4.77 -13.91 -1.03
CA GLY A 133 -5.55 -13.11 -1.97
C GLY A 133 -7.05 -13.36 -1.82
N GLN A 134 -7.46 -14.62 -1.70
CA GLN A 134 -8.85 -14.97 -1.46
C GLN A 134 -9.38 -14.35 -0.16
N LEU A 135 -8.65 -14.49 0.95
CA LEU A 135 -9.05 -13.94 2.26
C LEU A 135 -9.19 -12.41 2.23
N THR A 136 -8.23 -11.72 1.62
CA THR A 136 -8.26 -10.25 1.52
C THR A 136 -9.40 -9.77 0.63
N LYS A 137 -9.62 -10.39 -0.53
CA LYS A 137 -10.73 -10.07 -1.44
C LYS A 137 -12.09 -10.36 -0.82
N ASP A 138 -12.24 -11.50 -0.15
CA ASP A 138 -13.48 -11.88 0.54
C ASP A 138 -13.85 -10.89 1.64
N ARG A 139 -12.85 -10.40 2.40
CA ARG A 139 -13.07 -9.32 3.37
C ARG A 139 -13.47 -8.03 2.68
N ALA A 140 -12.76 -7.63 1.63
CA ALA A 140 -13.05 -6.41 0.89
C ALA A 140 -14.51 -6.38 0.38
N LYS A 141 -14.98 -7.49 -0.20
CA LYS A 141 -16.37 -7.66 -0.67
C LYS A 141 -17.43 -7.46 0.42
N ARG A 142 -17.13 -7.90 1.66
CA ARG A 142 -18.05 -7.76 2.79
C ARG A 142 -18.02 -6.39 3.44
N LEU A 143 -16.91 -5.65 3.26
CA LEU A 143 -16.61 -4.46 4.04
C LEU A 143 -16.89 -3.18 3.26
N TYR A 144 -16.34 -3.03 2.05
CA TYR A 144 -16.40 -1.78 1.31
C TYR A 144 -17.63 -1.73 0.43
N ASP A 145 -18.26 -0.56 0.36
CA ASP A 145 -19.38 -0.31 -0.56
C ASP A 145 -18.86 -0.01 -1.98
N ALA A 146 -17.70 0.65 -2.09
CA ALA A 146 -17.11 1.03 -3.36
C ALA A 146 -15.61 1.35 -3.22
N TYR A 147 -14.97 1.49 -4.38
CA TYR A 147 -13.58 1.91 -4.53
C TYR A 147 -13.44 3.16 -5.40
N VAL A 148 -12.45 3.97 -5.07
CA VAL A 148 -11.87 4.94 -6.01
C VAL A 148 -10.43 4.51 -6.26
N HIS A 149 -10.04 4.39 -7.52
CA HIS A 149 -8.68 4.05 -7.90
C HIS A 149 -7.97 5.27 -8.47
N LEU A 150 -6.84 5.64 -7.86
CA LEU A 150 -5.98 6.73 -8.33
C LEU A 150 -4.89 6.15 -9.24
N PRO A 151 -4.96 6.40 -10.57
CA PRO A 151 -4.04 5.81 -11.52
C PRO A 151 -2.62 6.38 -11.39
N VAL A 152 -1.65 5.66 -11.96
CA VAL A 152 -0.29 6.15 -12.13
C VAL A 152 -0.22 7.16 -13.29
N GLU A 153 -0.26 8.46 -12.96
CA GLU A 153 -0.28 9.54 -13.96
C GLU A 153 1.08 10.23 -14.20
N PHE A 154 2.05 10.00 -13.33
CA PHE A 154 3.37 10.63 -13.38
C PHE A 154 4.45 9.65 -12.95
N ASP A 155 5.66 9.85 -13.47
CA ASP A 155 6.81 9.01 -13.13
C ASP A 155 7.18 9.14 -11.65
N MET A 156 7.69 8.04 -11.11
CA MET A 156 8.14 8.04 -9.72
C MET A 156 9.38 8.92 -9.58
N GLU A 157 9.31 9.94 -8.71
CA GLU A 157 10.49 10.74 -8.39
C GLU A 157 11.66 9.86 -7.92
N SER A 158 12.84 10.11 -8.48
CA SER A 158 14.08 9.40 -8.19
C SER A 158 14.77 9.97 -6.94
N ASP A 159 14.08 9.96 -5.80
CA ASP A 159 14.62 10.47 -4.52
C ASP A 159 15.55 9.48 -3.81
N GLY A 160 15.69 8.26 -4.33
CA GLY A 160 16.54 7.20 -3.74
C GLY A 160 16.01 6.62 -2.42
N HIS A 161 14.84 7.08 -1.95
CA HIS A 161 14.23 6.65 -0.70
C HIS A 161 13.09 5.64 -0.90
N ARG A 162 12.53 5.60 -2.12
CA ARG A 162 11.41 4.70 -2.46
C ARG A 162 11.90 3.25 -2.65
N PRO A 163 11.27 2.27 -1.98
CA PRO A 163 11.77 0.89 -1.92
C PRO A 163 11.36 0.01 -3.12
N VAL A 164 10.86 0.61 -4.22
CA VAL A 164 10.23 -0.12 -5.33
C VAL A 164 10.62 0.49 -6.68
N SER A 165 10.68 -0.33 -7.72
CA SER A 165 10.96 0.11 -9.10
C SER A 165 9.70 0.56 -9.83
N GLU A 166 9.86 1.31 -10.92
CA GLU A 166 8.73 1.72 -11.77
C GLU A 166 7.96 0.52 -12.35
N LYS A 167 8.70 -0.53 -12.75
CA LYS A 167 8.09 -1.80 -13.19
C LYS A 167 7.25 -2.44 -12.10
N PHE A 168 7.73 -2.42 -10.85
CA PHE A 168 6.97 -2.93 -9.71
C PHE A 168 5.71 -2.09 -9.45
N ARG A 169 5.83 -0.75 -9.56
CA ARG A 169 4.72 0.18 -9.38
C ARG A 169 3.61 -0.11 -10.37
N ARG A 170 3.91 -0.16 -11.67
CA ARG A 170 2.91 -0.44 -12.73
C ARG A 170 2.27 -1.81 -12.58
N LEU A 171 3.05 -2.85 -12.31
CA LEU A 171 2.50 -4.18 -12.06
C LEU A 171 1.55 -4.21 -10.85
N SER A 172 1.88 -3.47 -9.79
CA SER A 172 1.01 -3.36 -8.62
C SER A 172 -0.30 -2.62 -8.96
N ASP A 173 -0.26 -1.65 -9.86
CA ASP A 173 -1.43 -0.91 -10.33
C ASP A 173 -2.36 -1.84 -11.12
N ASP A 174 -1.80 -2.59 -12.08
CA ASP A 174 -2.53 -3.57 -12.88
C ASP A 174 -3.18 -4.64 -12.00
N LEU A 175 -2.45 -5.14 -11.00
CA LEU A 175 -2.96 -6.13 -10.05
C LEU A 175 -4.06 -5.57 -9.15
N LEU A 176 -3.99 -4.29 -8.76
CA LEU A 176 -5.08 -3.64 -8.03
C LEU A 176 -6.34 -3.61 -8.89
N LEU A 177 -6.26 -3.11 -10.12
CA LEU A 177 -7.39 -3.02 -11.04
C LEU A 177 -8.00 -4.39 -11.33
N ALA A 178 -7.17 -5.38 -11.69
CA ALA A 178 -7.63 -6.75 -11.92
C ALA A 178 -8.34 -7.34 -10.69
N SER A 179 -7.89 -6.99 -9.48
CA SER A 179 -8.55 -7.43 -8.25
C SER A 179 -9.91 -6.76 -8.04
N LEU A 180 -10.05 -5.47 -8.38
CA LEU A 180 -11.34 -4.77 -8.31
C LEU A 180 -12.34 -5.39 -9.28
N GLU A 181 -11.91 -5.67 -10.51
CA GLU A 181 -12.70 -6.36 -11.53
C GLU A 181 -13.12 -7.76 -11.07
N GLU A 182 -12.19 -8.57 -10.58
CA GLU A 182 -12.47 -9.92 -10.05
C GLU A 182 -13.42 -9.89 -8.85
N MET A 183 -13.32 -8.85 -8.02
CA MET A 183 -14.22 -8.70 -6.88
C MET A 183 -15.64 -8.32 -7.30
N GLY A 184 -15.83 -7.72 -8.46
CA GLY A 184 -17.13 -7.21 -8.93
C GLY A 184 -17.67 -6.08 -8.06
N LEU A 185 -16.80 -5.36 -7.33
CA LEU A 185 -17.20 -4.21 -6.52
C LEU A 185 -17.28 -2.95 -7.39
N PRO A 186 -18.21 -2.02 -7.12
CA PRO A 186 -18.21 -0.72 -7.79
C PRO A 186 -16.87 -0.01 -7.59
N TYR A 187 -16.25 0.42 -8.68
CA TYR A 187 -15.05 1.25 -8.62
C TYR A 187 -15.03 2.33 -9.69
N HIS A 188 -14.37 3.44 -9.37
CA HIS A 188 -14.15 4.55 -10.30
C HIS A 188 -12.66 4.87 -10.38
N VAL A 189 -12.12 4.95 -11.59
CA VAL A 189 -10.76 5.45 -11.81
C VAL A 189 -10.81 6.98 -11.86
N VAL A 190 -10.11 7.63 -10.94
CA VAL A 190 -10.17 9.08 -10.74
C VAL A 190 -8.76 9.68 -10.79
N GLY A 191 -8.44 10.30 -11.92
CA GLY A 191 -7.18 11.00 -12.18
C GLY A 191 -7.29 12.53 -12.04
N GLY A 192 -6.14 13.19 -12.13
CA GLY A 192 -5.98 14.65 -12.07
C GLY A 192 -5.25 15.14 -10.81
N SER A 193 -5.30 16.45 -10.58
CA SER A 193 -4.86 17.08 -9.34
C SER A 193 -5.69 16.65 -8.13
N VAL A 194 -5.20 16.92 -6.91
CA VAL A 194 -5.95 16.61 -5.69
C VAL A 194 -7.33 17.28 -5.68
N ALA A 195 -7.44 18.52 -6.17
CA ALA A 195 -8.71 19.24 -6.25
C ALA A 195 -9.70 18.54 -7.20
N GLU A 196 -9.28 18.29 -8.45
CA GLU A 196 -10.12 17.61 -9.45
C GLU A 196 -10.56 16.22 -8.99
N ARG A 197 -9.68 15.48 -8.30
CA ARG A 197 -10.03 14.17 -7.74
C ARG A 197 -11.09 14.29 -6.65
N LEU A 198 -10.97 15.26 -5.75
CA LEU A 198 -11.96 15.47 -4.68
C LEU A 198 -13.31 15.88 -5.24
N GLU A 199 -13.34 16.81 -6.21
CA GLU A 199 -14.58 17.22 -6.89
C GLU A 199 -15.28 16.03 -7.53
N LYS A 200 -14.54 15.19 -8.27
CA LYS A 200 -15.07 13.96 -8.88
C LYS A 200 -15.60 12.98 -7.83
N ILE A 201 -14.85 12.73 -6.76
CA ILE A 201 -15.28 11.78 -5.72
C ILE A 201 -16.53 12.29 -5.00
N VAL A 202 -16.57 13.57 -4.65
CA VAL A 202 -17.74 14.20 -4.00
C VAL A 202 -18.97 14.08 -4.88
N ALA A 203 -18.84 14.34 -6.18
CA ALA A 203 -19.94 14.20 -7.13
C ALA A 203 -20.39 12.74 -7.33
N LEU A 204 -19.45 11.81 -7.47
CA LEU A 204 -19.74 10.38 -7.70
C LEU A 204 -20.52 9.74 -6.54
N PHE A 205 -20.24 10.18 -5.32
CA PHE A 205 -20.83 9.59 -4.10
C PHE A 205 -21.83 10.51 -3.40
N ASP A 206 -22.19 11.65 -4.01
CA ASP A 206 -23.09 12.67 -3.45
C ASP A 206 -22.72 13.05 -2.00
N LEU A 207 -21.43 13.33 -1.78
CA LEU A 207 -20.89 13.56 -0.44
C LEU A 207 -21.21 14.96 0.04
N ARG A 208 -21.77 15.07 1.24
CA ARG A 208 -21.97 16.35 1.90
C ARG A 208 -20.63 16.93 2.34
N LEU A 209 -20.35 18.16 1.89
CA LEU A 209 -19.23 18.94 2.36
C LEU A 209 -19.58 19.66 3.68
N VAL A 210 -18.65 19.65 4.62
CA VAL A 210 -18.71 20.42 5.87
C VAL A 210 -17.80 21.66 5.80
N MET A 211 -16.94 21.75 4.78
CA MET A 211 -16.10 22.91 4.47
C MET A 211 -15.70 22.93 2.99
N PRO A 212 -15.21 24.08 2.47
CA PRO A 212 -14.69 24.18 1.11
C PRO A 212 -13.50 23.24 0.83
N LEU A 213 -13.41 22.73 -0.40
CA LEU A 213 -12.36 21.78 -0.78
C LEU A 213 -10.95 22.38 -0.68
N ASP A 214 -10.77 23.65 -1.08
CA ASP A 214 -9.46 24.31 -1.03
C ASP A 214 -8.89 24.41 0.39
N GLU A 215 -9.75 24.71 1.36
CA GLU A 215 -9.38 24.76 2.78
C GLU A 215 -9.01 23.36 3.30
N ALA A 216 -9.82 22.35 2.97
CA ALA A 216 -9.55 20.95 3.34
C ALA A 216 -8.23 20.44 2.74
N ILE A 217 -7.91 20.81 1.49
CA ILE A 217 -6.65 20.48 0.83
C ILE A 217 -5.46 21.13 1.56
N GLY A 218 -5.59 22.39 1.97
CA GLY A 218 -4.55 23.10 2.74
C GLY A 218 -4.24 22.41 4.08
N ILE A 219 -5.29 22.04 4.82
CA ILE A 219 -5.17 21.29 6.08
C ILE A 219 -4.51 19.93 5.84
N ALA A 220 -5.00 19.18 4.84
CA ALA A 220 -4.50 17.85 4.53
C ALA A 220 -3.02 17.85 4.12
N ARG A 221 -2.60 18.79 3.27
CA ARG A 221 -1.19 18.93 2.88
C ARG A 221 -0.30 19.19 4.08
N SER A 222 -0.72 20.06 4.99
CA SER A 222 0.02 20.38 6.20
C SER A 222 0.17 19.15 7.12
N ARG A 223 -0.91 18.40 7.35
CA ARG A 223 -0.91 17.19 8.18
C ARG A 223 -0.08 16.05 7.58
N VAL A 224 -0.26 15.80 6.28
CA VAL A 224 0.49 14.74 5.58
C VAL A 224 1.98 15.08 5.55
N LYS A 225 2.34 16.35 5.32
CA LYS A 225 3.74 16.78 5.38
C LYS A 225 4.33 16.56 6.78
N ALA A 226 3.63 17.00 7.83
CA ALA A 226 4.10 16.79 9.20
C ALA A 226 4.28 15.30 9.54
N ALA A 227 3.38 14.42 9.09
CA ALA A 227 3.53 12.97 9.26
C ALA A 227 4.74 12.40 8.51
N ILE A 228 5.03 12.89 7.30
CA ILE A 228 6.21 12.50 6.52
C ILE A 228 7.50 12.98 7.22
N ASP A 229 7.51 14.22 7.71
CA ASP A 229 8.66 14.80 8.40
C ASP A 229 9.00 14.00 9.68
N VAL A 230 7.99 13.59 10.47
CA VAL A 230 8.19 12.70 11.62
C VAL A 230 8.80 11.34 11.22
N LEU A 231 8.39 10.77 10.09
CA LEU A 231 8.96 9.51 9.57
C LEU A 231 10.40 9.67 9.07
N HIS A 232 10.80 10.88 8.69
CA HIS A 232 12.17 11.22 8.34
C HIS A 232 13.04 11.45 9.57
N ASP A 233 12.49 12.12 10.58
CA ASP A 233 13.19 12.52 11.81
C ASP A 233 13.26 11.41 12.87
N ASP A 234 12.60 10.27 12.68
CA ASP A 234 12.64 9.16 13.66
C ASP A 234 14.09 8.65 13.85
N ASP A 235 14.69 8.99 15.00
CA ASP A 235 16.05 8.64 15.42
C ASP A 235 16.33 7.13 15.31
N ARG A 236 15.31 6.28 15.48
CA ARG A 236 15.44 4.81 15.36
C ARG A 236 15.78 4.39 13.94
N PHE A 237 15.31 5.12 12.92
CA PHE A 237 15.68 4.92 11.52
C PHE A 237 17.14 5.30 11.26
N HIS A 238 17.59 6.41 11.86
CA HIS A 238 18.98 6.84 11.79
C HIS A 238 19.93 5.88 12.52
N GLU A 239 19.55 5.38 13.69
CA GLU A 239 20.31 4.37 14.44
C GLU A 239 20.43 3.04 13.68
N ALA A 240 19.35 2.58 13.05
CA ALA A 240 19.34 1.41 12.16
C ALA A 240 20.31 1.56 10.97
N ARG A 241 20.47 2.79 10.45
CA ARG A 241 21.45 3.12 9.41
C ARG A 241 22.89 3.14 9.95
N ARG A 242 23.11 3.72 11.14
CA ARG A 242 24.44 3.89 11.75
C ARG A 242 25.10 2.56 12.16
N ARG A 243 24.32 1.55 12.57
CA ARG A 243 24.85 0.25 13.05
C ARG A 243 25.33 -0.72 11.97
N LYS A 244 25.29 -0.38 10.68
CA LYS A 244 25.56 -1.36 9.60
C LYS A 244 27.05 -1.42 9.20
N SER A 245 27.70 -2.54 9.53
CA SER A 245 29.05 -2.87 9.01
C SER A 245 29.01 -3.28 7.53
N LEU A 246 30.11 -3.07 6.80
CA LEU A 246 30.30 -3.54 5.41
C LEU A 246 30.01 -5.05 5.25
N ARG A 247 30.40 -5.87 6.23
CA ARG A 247 30.14 -7.32 6.23
C ARG A 247 28.65 -7.66 6.29
N THR A 248 27.87 -6.90 7.06
CA THR A 248 26.42 -7.10 7.18
C THR A 248 25.70 -6.77 5.87
N ARG A 249 26.13 -5.71 5.16
CA ARG A 249 25.59 -5.37 3.82
C ARG A 249 25.87 -6.46 2.78
N VAL A 250 27.09 -7.01 2.79
CA VAL A 250 27.47 -8.10 1.88
C VAL A 250 26.70 -9.39 2.19
N ALA A 251 26.52 -9.73 3.48
CA ALA A 251 25.74 -10.92 3.87
C ALA A 251 24.27 -10.84 3.43
N TYR A 252 23.66 -9.66 3.44
CA TYR A 252 22.28 -9.48 2.95
C TYR A 252 22.16 -9.59 1.43
N ALA A 253 23.15 -9.10 0.67
CA ALA A 253 23.18 -9.23 -0.78
C ALA A 253 23.27 -10.70 -1.25
N LEU A 254 23.85 -11.57 -0.42
CA LEU A 254 24.06 -12.99 -0.73
C LEU A 254 22.91 -13.91 -0.29
N ARG A 255 21.87 -13.38 0.38
CA ARG A 255 20.76 -14.20 0.94
C ARG A 255 19.70 -14.64 -0.08
N TYR A 256 19.90 -14.37 -1.37
CA TYR A 256 18.95 -14.64 -2.46
C TYR A 256 19.55 -15.42 -3.62
#